data_AF-A0A965B0R6-F1
#
_entry.id   AF-A0A965B0R6-F1
#
_cell.length_a   1.000
_cell.length_b   1.000
_cell.length_c   1.000
_cell.angle_alpha   90.00
_cell.angle_beta   90.00
_cell.angle_gamma   90.00
#
_symmetry.space_group_name_H-M   'P 1'
#
loop_
_entity.id
_entity.type
_entity.pdbx_description
1 polymer ?
#
loop_
_entity_poly.entity_id
_entity_poly.type
_entity_poly.pdbx_seq_one_letter_code
_entity_poly.pdbx_strand_id
1 'polypeptide(L)'
;MNLRNKKNKNATSTFYIFCCVFVALLTVKTFTAPTQKKPWTFLVFIAGDNDLAPFIYKNITQMSHVGSTQYLNIVVCLIDSYNKQQKYYRILFVEK
;
A
#
# COMPACT_ATOMS: atom_id res chain seq x y z
N MET A 1 -17.53 -67.32 12.73
CA MET A 1 -18.10 -65.97 12.95
C MET A 1 -16.96 -64.98 13.19
N ASN A 2 -16.54 -64.24 12.16
CA ASN A 2 -16.03 -62.87 12.30
C ASN A 2 -15.83 -62.24 10.92
N LEU A 3 -16.83 -61.50 10.45
CA LEU A 3 -16.74 -60.63 9.28
C LEU A 3 -16.41 -59.23 9.79
N ARG A 4 -15.15 -58.83 9.82
CA ARG A 4 -14.83 -57.41 9.91
C ARG A 4 -13.40 -57.10 9.46
N ASN A 5 -13.34 -56.09 8.60
CA ASN A 5 -12.22 -55.16 8.45
C ASN A 5 -11.22 -55.43 7.30
N LYS A 6 -11.72 -55.47 6.06
CA LYS A 6 -10.92 -55.08 4.88
C LYS A 6 -11.20 -53.61 4.57
N LYS A 7 -10.70 -52.70 5.42
CA LYS A 7 -10.79 -51.25 5.19
C LYS A 7 -10.02 -50.90 3.90
N ASN A 8 -10.70 -50.19 3.01
CA ASN A 8 -10.25 -49.78 1.69
C ASN A 8 -9.05 -48.81 1.80
N LYS A 9 -7.82 -49.32 1.63
CA LYS A 9 -6.56 -48.58 1.69
C LYS A 9 -6.47 -47.44 0.65
N ASN A 10 -7.30 -47.48 -0.39
CA ASN A 10 -7.28 -46.52 -1.49
C ASN A 10 -7.98 -45.21 -1.07
N ALA A 11 -9.03 -45.30 -0.24
CA ALA A 11 -9.79 -44.15 0.25
C ALA A 11 -9.01 -43.30 1.26
N THR A 12 -8.13 -43.94 2.06
CA THR A 12 -7.23 -43.22 2.98
C THR A 12 -6.13 -42.48 2.22
N SER A 13 -5.61 -43.06 1.13
CA SER A 13 -4.55 -42.44 0.30
C SER A 13 -5.04 -41.19 -0.43
N THR A 14 -6.23 -41.25 -1.03
CA THR A 14 -6.85 -40.10 -1.70
C THR A 14 -7.13 -38.93 -0.75
N PHE A 15 -7.45 -39.22 0.52
CA PHE A 15 -7.66 -38.20 1.55
C PHE A 15 -6.36 -37.45 1.90
N TYR A 16 -5.23 -38.16 2.02
CA TYR A 16 -3.94 -37.52 2.26
C TYR A 16 -3.48 -36.65 1.08
N ILE A 17 -3.75 -37.07 -0.16
CA ILE A 17 -3.43 -36.27 -1.35
C ILE A 17 -4.24 -34.97 -1.38
N PHE A 18 -5.56 -35.03 -1.14
CA PHE A 18 -6.39 -33.83 -1.04
C PHE A 18 -5.99 -32.92 0.12
N CYS A 19 -5.61 -33.49 1.27
CA CYS A 19 -5.10 -32.73 2.42
C CYS A 19 -3.78 -32.02 2.09
N CYS A 20 -2.83 -32.70 1.42
CA CYS A 20 -1.57 -32.09 0.99
C CYS A 20 -1.77 -30.95 -0.01
N VAL A 21 -2.69 -31.09 -0.97
CA VAL A 21 -3.02 -30.02 -1.93
C VAL A 21 -3.69 -28.82 -1.24
N PHE A 22 -4.59 -29.07 -0.28
CA PHE A 22 -5.23 -28.02 0.51
C PHE A 22 -4.23 -27.27 1.41
N VAL A 23 -3.32 -27.98 2.08
CA VAL A 23 -2.23 -27.39 2.88
C VAL A 23 -1.25 -26.60 2.00
N ALA A 24 -0.94 -27.08 0.79
CA ALA A 24 -0.10 -26.36 -0.16
C ALA A 24 -0.74 -25.06 -0.67
N LEU A 25 -2.06 -25.05 -0.88
CA LEU A 25 -2.82 -23.85 -1.25
C LEU A 25 -2.89 -22.82 -0.11
N LEU A 26 -2.94 -23.26 1.15
CA LEU A 26 -2.93 -22.38 2.32
C LEU A 26 -1.56 -21.75 2.61
N THR A 27 -0.47 -22.27 2.05
CA THR A 27 0.90 -21.79 2.30
C THR A 27 1.47 -20.92 1.17
N VAL A 28 0.65 -20.53 0.19
CA VAL A 28 1.04 -19.56 -0.85
C VAL A 28 1.28 -18.20 -0.18
N LYS A 29 2.53 -17.94 0.20
CA LYS A 29 2.97 -16.60 0.56
C LYS A 29 2.92 -15.75 -0.71
N THR A 30 2.01 -14.79 -0.75
CA THR A 30 2.00 -13.77 -1.80
C THR A 30 3.34 -13.04 -1.75
N PHE A 31 4.23 -13.35 -2.69
CA PHE A 31 5.46 -12.59 -2.87
C PHE A 31 5.05 -11.25 -3.49
N THR A 32 4.83 -10.25 -2.65
CA THR A 32 4.68 -8.88 -3.12
C THR A 32 6.04 -8.44 -3.65
N ALA A 33 6.14 -8.29 -4.97
CA ALA A 33 7.33 -7.71 -5.57
C ALA A 33 7.61 -6.36 -4.89
N PRO A 34 8.87 -6.07 -4.53
CA PRO A 34 9.21 -4.80 -3.91
C PRO A 34 8.75 -3.67 -4.85
N THR A 35 8.01 -2.70 -4.33
CA THR A 35 7.57 -1.54 -5.10
C THR A 35 8.79 -0.92 -5.76
N GLN A 36 8.82 -0.92 -7.10
CA GLN A 36 9.98 -0.45 -7.85
C GLN A 36 10.27 1.00 -7.44
N LYS A 37 11.50 1.27 -6.99
CA LYS A 37 11.92 2.63 -6.66
C LYS A 37 11.81 3.48 -7.91
N LYS A 38 11.08 4.58 -7.81
CA LYS A 38 10.94 5.53 -8.91
C LYS A 38 12.27 6.27 -9.11
N PRO A 39 12.65 6.56 -10.36
CA PRO A 39 13.90 7.27 -10.67
C PRO A 39 14.04 8.64 -9.99
N TRP A 40 12.94 9.37 -9.80
CA TRP A 40 12.98 10.74 -9.27
C TRP A 40 12.03 10.95 -8.08
N THR A 41 12.39 11.89 -7.21
CA THR A 41 11.49 12.45 -6.20
C THR A 41 11.60 13.97 -6.25
N PHE A 42 10.47 14.63 -6.46
CA PHE A 42 10.36 16.08 -6.46
C PHE A 42 9.78 16.53 -5.12
N LEU A 43 10.60 17.22 -4.32
CA LEU A 43 10.18 17.80 -3.06
C LEU A 43 9.68 19.22 -3.29
N VAL A 44 8.42 19.48 -2.95
CA VAL A 44 7.83 20.81 -2.96
C VAL A 44 7.75 21.30 -1.52
N PHE A 45 8.66 22.21 -1.17
CA PHE A 45 8.67 22.82 0.15
C PHE A 45 7.82 24.09 0.16
N ILE A 46 6.80 24.14 1.03
CA ILE A 46 5.88 25.27 1.15
C ILE A 46 6.02 25.88 2.54
N ALA A 47 6.66 27.05 2.60
CA ALA A 47 6.64 27.94 3.76
C ALA A 47 5.35 28.77 3.70
N GLY A 48 4.28 28.22 4.26
CA GLY A 48 2.91 28.72 4.12
C GLY A 48 2.46 29.74 5.16
N ASP A 49 3.27 30.00 6.19
CA ASP A 49 2.98 30.94 7.28
C ASP A 49 3.16 32.41 6.83
N ASN A 50 2.40 32.82 5.81
CA ASN A 50 2.39 34.16 5.22
C ASN A 50 1.05 34.43 4.50
N ASP A 51 0.92 35.59 3.85
CA ASP A 51 -0.31 36.01 3.15
C ASP A 51 -0.71 35.11 1.97
N LEU A 52 0.15 34.17 1.56
CA LEU A 52 -0.17 33.19 0.51
C LEU A 52 -0.83 31.91 1.05
N ALA A 53 -1.02 31.78 2.38
CA ALA A 53 -1.66 30.63 3.01
C ALA A 53 -2.98 30.19 2.34
N PRO A 54 -3.89 31.10 1.94
CA PRO A 54 -5.15 30.70 1.29
C PRO A 54 -4.97 29.97 -0.05
N PHE A 55 -3.82 30.10 -0.72
CA PHE A 55 -3.57 29.49 -2.03
C PHE A 55 -2.94 28.10 -1.94
N ILE A 56 -2.41 27.71 -0.77
CA ILE A 56 -1.66 26.46 -0.59
C ILE A 56 -2.47 25.25 -1.03
N TYR A 57 -3.66 25.09 -0.45
CA TYR A 57 -4.51 23.93 -0.74
C TYR A 57 -4.96 23.90 -2.19
N LYS A 58 -5.28 25.06 -2.78
CA LYS A 58 -5.63 25.16 -4.20
C LYS A 58 -4.47 24.71 -5.09
N ASN A 59 -3.24 25.12 -4.78
CA ASN A 59 -2.06 24.71 -5.54
C ASN A 59 -1.78 23.21 -5.38
N ILE A 60 -1.94 22.66 -4.17
CA ILE A 60 -1.81 21.21 -3.93
C ILE A 60 -2.88 20.42 -4.72
N THR A 61 -4.12 20.90 -4.77
CA THR A 61 -5.18 20.30 -5.61
C THR A 61 -4.85 20.38 -7.10
N GLN A 62 -4.25 21.48 -7.56
CA GLN A 62 -3.79 21.55 -8.94
C GLN A 62 -2.64 20.58 -9.22
N MET A 63 -1.72 20.39 -8.27
CA MET A 63 -0.66 19.39 -8.39
C MET A 63 -1.21 17.97 -8.44
N SER A 64 -2.31 17.66 -7.73
CA SER A 64 -2.92 16.32 -7.79
C SER A 64 -3.52 16.01 -9.16
N HIS A 65 -3.93 16.99 -9.97
CA HIS A 65 -4.38 16.69 -11.34
C HIS A 65 -3.28 16.05 -12.21
N VAL A 66 -2.00 16.32 -11.91
CA VAL A 66 -0.85 15.64 -12.54
C VAL A 66 -0.48 14.40 -11.73
N GLY A 67 -0.29 14.58 -10.41
CA GLY A 67 0.04 13.52 -9.48
C GLY A 67 1.45 12.93 -9.64
N SER A 68 1.79 12.02 -8.75
CA SER A 68 2.94 11.15 -8.91
C SER A 68 2.73 10.19 -10.08
N THR A 69 3.81 9.80 -10.76
CA THR A 69 3.75 8.88 -11.91
C THR A 69 4.58 7.63 -11.63
N GLN A 70 4.74 6.72 -12.59
CA GLN A 70 5.69 5.61 -12.47
C GLN A 70 7.16 6.07 -12.46
N TYR A 71 7.45 7.27 -12.97
CA TYR A 71 8.81 7.78 -13.11
C TYR A 71 9.23 8.72 -11.98
N LEU A 72 8.28 9.31 -11.26
CA LEU A 72 8.57 10.27 -10.20
C LEU A 72 7.55 10.24 -9.05
N ASN A 73 8.04 10.53 -7.85
CA ASN A 73 7.23 10.86 -6.69
C ASN A 73 7.13 12.38 -6.54
N ILE A 74 5.96 12.90 -6.17
CA ILE A 74 5.79 14.28 -5.72
C ILE A 74 5.49 14.25 -4.22
N VAL A 75 6.35 14.89 -3.45
CA VAL A 75 6.22 15.01 -1.99
C VAL A 75 6.11 16.47 -1.63
N VAL A 76 5.04 16.86 -0.93
CA VAL A 76 4.87 18.23 -0.43
C VAL A 76 5.23 18.26 1.04
N CYS A 77 6.14 19.17 1.39
CA CYS A 77 6.51 19.49 2.75
C CYS A 77 5.90 20.85 3.10
N LEU A 78 4.81 20.85 3.85
CA LEU A 78 4.04 22.04 4.19
C LEU A 78 4.32 22.48 5.63
N ILE A 79 4.69 23.74 5.79
CA ILE A 79 4.71 24.44 7.08
C ILE A 79 3.60 25.49 7.05
N ASP A 80 2.64 25.40 7.95
CA ASP A 80 1.51 26.34 8.00
C ASP A 80 1.00 26.51 9.45
N SER A 81 0.26 27.60 9.68
CA SER A 81 -0.36 28.00 10.94
C SER A 81 -1.87 28.14 10.77
N TYR A 82 -2.54 27.09 10.31
CA TYR A 82 -4.00 27.11 10.12
C TYR A 82 -4.70 27.46 11.44
N ASN A 83 -5.48 28.54 11.41
CA ASN A 83 -6.25 29.07 12.53
C ASN A 83 -5.42 29.68 13.70
N LYS A 84 -4.24 30.25 13.39
CA LYS A 84 -3.49 31.20 14.24
C LYS A 84 -3.07 30.75 15.65
N GLN A 85 -3.04 29.46 15.96
CA GLN A 85 -2.65 29.02 17.31
C GLN A 85 -1.49 28.03 17.37
N GLN A 86 -1.16 27.28 16.31
CA GLN A 86 0.01 26.40 16.30
C GLN A 86 0.60 26.21 14.89
N LYS A 87 1.94 26.24 14.77
CA LYS A 87 2.68 25.85 13.56
C LYS A 87 2.69 24.33 13.46
N TYR A 88 2.37 23.79 12.28
CA TYR A 88 2.50 22.36 12.02
C TYR A 88 3.30 22.09 10.75
N TYR A 89 3.86 20.89 10.71
CA TYR A 89 4.58 20.34 9.58
C TYR A 89 3.80 19.15 9.01
N ARG A 90 3.52 19.15 7.70
CA ARG A 90 2.86 18.05 7.00
C ARG A 90 3.70 17.57 5.83
N ILE A 91 3.87 16.26 5.74
CA ILE A 91 4.36 15.60 4.53
C ILE A 91 3.14 15.03 3.82
N LEU A 92 2.91 15.46 2.59
CA LEU A 92 1.83 14.95 1.74
C LEU A 92 2.45 14.24 0.55
N PHE A 93 1.92 13.08 0.23
CA PHE A 93 2.21 12.40 -1.02
C PHE A 93 1.14 12.80 -2.04
N VAL A 94 1.56 13.38 -3.16
CA VAL A 94 0.60 13.87 -4.17
C VAL A 94 0.36 12.77 -5.18
N GLU A 95 -0.84 12.19 -5.13
CA GLU A 95 -1.34 11.23 -6.12
C GLU A 95 -2.29 11.89 -7.10
N LYS A 96 -2.57 11.19 -8.20
CA LYS A 96 -3.59 11.56 -9.18
C LYS A 96 -4.99 11.16 -8.75
#